data_AF-A0A0S7ZHS6-F1
#
_entry.id   AF-A0A0S7ZHS6-F1
#
_cell.length_a   1.000
_cell.length_b   1.000
_cell.length_c   1.000
_cell.angle_alpha   90.00
_cell.angle_beta   90.00
_cell.angle_gamma   90.00
#
_symmetry.space_group_name_H-M   'P 1'
#
loop_
_entity.id
_entity.type
_entity.pdbx_description
1 polymer ?
#
loop_
_entity_poly.entity_id
_entity_poly.type
_entity_poly.pdbx_seq_one_letter_code
_entity_poly.pdbx_strand_id
1 'polypeptide(L)'
;DLDMQIVGLIGDAKYSQVKQETPPLFFTPYRQMEESMGFMTFYVRTSVEPASVIRAIPNVIKRLDGNLPVEDLKTLQQQVRENVTGDRIIGTLSASFAVLATLLAAMGLYGVLAYTVAQRTREIGLRMALGADSRRVRRMVLWQVGRMMLVGGVLGIAAGLLLGRAARSLLFGVEATDPLVVASVAVLLTGVALGAGYIPALRASRVDPMRALRYE
;
A
#
# COMPACT_ATOMS: atom_id res chain seq x y z
N ASP A 1 -43.73 16.54 22.53
CA ASP A 1 -42.80 17.66 22.25
C ASP A 1 -41.45 17.36 22.85
N LEU A 2 -40.37 17.57 22.10
CA LEU A 2 -39.02 17.48 22.64
C LEU A 2 -38.72 18.83 23.32
N ASP A 3 -38.63 18.84 24.65
CA ASP A 3 -38.33 20.04 25.45
C ASP A 3 -36.83 20.34 25.43
N MET A 4 -36.27 20.55 24.23
CA MET A 4 -34.84 20.76 24.02
C MET A 4 -34.58 22.05 23.25
N GLN A 5 -33.80 22.96 23.85
CA GLN A 5 -33.35 24.19 23.23
C GLN A 5 -31.92 24.04 22.69
N ILE A 6 -31.71 24.42 21.42
CA ILE A 6 -30.36 24.51 20.84
C ILE A 6 -29.66 25.75 21.41
N VAL A 7 -28.59 25.54 22.19
CA VAL A 7 -27.83 26.62 22.84
C VAL A 7 -26.53 26.98 22.11
N GLY A 8 -26.12 26.20 21.11
CA GLY A 8 -24.90 26.44 20.35
C GLY A 8 -24.66 25.41 19.26
N LEU A 9 -23.74 25.74 18.35
CA LEU A 9 -23.28 24.86 17.28
C LEU A 9 -21.75 24.76 17.37
N ILE A 10 -21.23 23.57 17.10
CA ILE A 10 -19.79 23.30 17.01
C ILE A 10 -19.46 22.77 15.62
N GLY A 11 -18.19 22.86 15.23
CA GLY A 11 -17.71 22.25 13.98
C GLY A 11 -17.78 20.72 14.04
N ASP A 12 -17.86 20.09 12.86
CA ASP A 12 -17.94 18.64 12.73
C ASP A 12 -16.78 17.92 13.45
N ALA A 13 -17.14 16.93 14.26
CA ALA A 13 -16.19 16.10 14.98
C ALA A 13 -16.45 14.62 14.70
N LYS A 14 -15.41 13.88 14.30
CA LYS A 14 -15.47 12.42 14.17
C LYS A 14 -15.61 11.82 15.57
N TYR A 15 -16.75 11.18 15.86
CA TYR A 15 -17.07 10.70 17.21
C TYR A 15 -16.84 9.19 17.40
N SER A 16 -17.34 8.35 16.49
CA SER A 16 -17.33 6.88 16.65
C SER A 16 -16.35 6.17 15.71
N GLN A 17 -16.21 6.65 14.48
CA GLN A 17 -15.31 6.07 13.48
C GLN A 17 -14.62 7.17 12.69
N VAL A 18 -13.34 6.97 12.39
CA VAL A 18 -12.57 7.88 11.53
C VAL A 18 -13.06 7.78 10.07
N LYS A 19 -13.61 6.62 9.68
CA LYS A 19 -13.96 6.26 8.29
C LYS A 19 -15.34 6.75 7.82
N GLN A 20 -16.30 6.94 8.70
CA GLN A 20 -17.68 7.29 8.31
C GLN A 20 -17.84 8.81 8.18
N GLU A 21 -18.79 9.25 7.34
CA GLU A 21 -19.28 10.63 7.41
C GLU A 21 -19.75 10.95 8.83
N THR A 22 -19.56 12.20 9.24
CA THR A 22 -19.94 12.62 10.60
C THR A 22 -21.47 12.53 10.68
N PRO A 23 -22.05 11.60 11.44
CA PRO A 23 -23.49 11.51 11.53
C PRO A 23 -24.02 12.78 12.22
N PRO A 24 -25.31 13.13 12.05
CA PRO A 24 -25.94 14.17 12.84
C PRO A 24 -25.75 13.86 14.34
N LEU A 25 -24.99 14.72 15.01
CA LEU A 25 -24.63 14.58 16.41
C LEU A 25 -25.12 15.80 17.17
N PHE A 26 -25.70 15.56 18.33
CA PHE A 26 -26.02 16.59 19.30
C PHE A 26 -25.45 16.19 20.65
N PHE A 27 -25.15 17.18 21.48
CA PHE A 27 -24.60 16.98 22.81
C PHE A 27 -25.57 17.56 23.83
N THR A 28 -25.89 16.78 24.86
CA THR A 28 -26.71 17.21 25.99
C THR A 28 -25.87 17.22 27.27
N PRO A 29 -26.10 18.20 28.17
CA PRO A 29 -25.46 18.16 29.49
C PRO A 29 -25.91 16.92 30.26
N TYR A 30 -24.96 16.10 30.71
CA TYR A 30 -25.28 14.84 31.41
C TYR A 30 -26.19 15.04 32.64
N ARG A 31 -26.14 16.22 33.29
CA ARG A 31 -26.97 16.57 34.45
C ARG A 31 -28.45 16.77 34.12
N GLN A 32 -28.78 16.98 32.85
CA GLN A 32 -30.14 17.20 32.38
C GLN A 32 -30.75 15.93 31.77
N MET A 33 -30.01 14.81 31.75
CA MET A 33 -30.55 13.52 31.30
C MET A 33 -31.34 12.88 32.44
N GLU A 34 -32.61 12.57 32.18
CA GLU A 34 -33.48 11.85 33.12
C GLU A 34 -33.17 10.34 33.17
N GLU A 35 -32.57 9.79 32.11
CA GLU A 35 -32.19 8.37 32.06
C GLU A 35 -30.93 8.08 32.89
N SER A 36 -30.98 7.01 33.69
CA SER A 36 -29.81 6.52 34.42
C SER A 36 -28.73 6.05 33.43
N MET A 37 -27.57 6.69 33.45
CA MET A 37 -26.43 6.29 32.62
C MET A 37 -25.85 4.95 33.12
N GLY A 38 -25.88 3.91 32.28
CA GLY A 38 -25.28 2.61 32.61
C GLY A 38 -23.75 2.60 32.55
N PHE A 39 -23.14 3.58 31.90
CA PHE A 39 -21.69 3.77 31.82
C PHE A 39 -21.35 5.25 31.62
N MET A 40 -20.16 5.68 32.03
CA MET A 40 -19.67 7.05 31.85
C MET A 40 -18.19 7.03 31.45
N THR A 41 -17.87 7.73 30.35
CA THR A 41 -16.49 7.86 29.87
C THR A 41 -15.93 9.21 30.27
N PHE A 42 -14.78 9.20 30.95
CA PHE A 42 -14.09 10.41 31.37
C PHE A 42 -12.93 10.74 30.42
N TYR A 43 -12.90 11.99 29.95
CA TYR A 43 -11.77 12.53 29.20
C TYR A 43 -10.91 13.39 30.12
N VAL A 44 -9.66 12.97 30.33
CA VAL A 44 -8.70 13.70 31.17
C VAL A 44 -7.68 14.40 30.28
N ARG A 45 -7.64 15.73 30.35
CA ARG A 45 -6.59 16.53 29.71
C ARG A 45 -5.47 16.77 30.71
N THR A 46 -4.24 16.46 30.32
CA THR A 46 -3.05 16.64 31.15
C THR A 46 -1.93 17.29 30.35
N SER A 47 -1.08 18.06 31.04
CA SER A 47 0.16 18.63 30.51
C SER A 47 1.40 17.77 30.80
N VAL A 48 1.28 16.78 31.68
CA VAL A 48 2.36 15.82 32.00
C VAL A 48 2.27 14.57 31.13
N GLU A 49 3.30 13.71 31.20
CA GLU A 49 3.35 12.48 30.42
C GLU A 49 2.09 11.60 30.67
N PRO A 50 1.28 11.30 29.63
CA PRO A 50 0.03 10.56 29.80
C PRO A 50 0.19 9.20 30.48
N ALA A 51 1.33 8.54 30.28
CA ALA A 51 1.64 7.26 30.90
C ALA A 51 1.73 7.32 32.43
N SER A 52 2.17 8.46 33.01
CA SER A 52 2.19 8.62 34.46
C SER A 52 0.78 8.76 35.04
N VAL A 53 -0.09 9.48 34.32
CA VAL A 53 -1.50 9.67 34.71
C VAL A 53 -2.29 8.37 34.60
N ILE A 54 -2.08 7.60 33.53
CA ILE A 54 -2.68 6.28 33.34
C ILE A 54 -2.33 5.34 34.51
N ARG A 55 -1.08 5.36 35.00
CA ARG A 55 -0.70 4.55 36.16
C ARG A 55 -1.32 5.05 37.48
N ALA A 56 -1.66 6.33 37.57
CA ALA A 56 -2.21 6.93 38.78
C ALA A 56 -3.74 6.77 38.91
N ILE A 57 -4.47 6.80 37.79
CA ILE A 57 -5.94 6.75 37.74
C ILE A 57 -6.54 5.56 38.52
N PRO A 58 -6.07 4.30 38.35
CA PRO A 58 -6.63 3.15 39.07
C PRO A 58 -6.54 3.30 40.60
N ASN A 59 -5.45 3.92 41.09
CA ASN A 59 -5.27 4.15 42.53
C ASN A 59 -6.24 5.21 43.07
N VAL A 60 -6.58 6.21 42.26
CA VAL A 60 -7.57 7.24 42.62
C VAL A 60 -8.98 6.65 42.62
N ILE A 61 -9.33 5.90 41.58
CA ILE A 61 -10.65 5.24 41.47
C ILE A 61 -10.86 4.27 42.61
N LYS A 62 -9.87 3.42 42.92
CA LYS A 62 -9.93 2.47 44.04
C LYS A 62 -10.16 3.13 45.41
N ARG A 63 -9.73 4.38 45.60
CA ARG A 63 -9.99 5.15 46.83
C ARG A 63 -11.40 5.70 46.91
N LEU A 64 -12.00 6.01 45.76
CA LEU A 64 -13.38 6.49 45.66
C LEU A 64 -14.36 5.32 45.80
N ASP A 65 -14.12 4.26 45.05
CA ASP A 65 -14.89 3.02 45.09
C ASP A 65 -14.04 1.86 44.56
N GLY A 66 -13.80 0.85 45.39
CA GLY A 66 -13.01 -0.33 45.03
C GLY A 66 -13.71 -1.28 44.06
N ASN A 67 -15.03 -1.16 43.89
CA ASN A 67 -15.83 -2.04 43.04
C ASN A 67 -16.04 -1.48 41.62
N LEU A 68 -15.56 -0.27 41.32
CA LEU A 68 -15.67 0.36 40.01
C LEU A 68 -14.55 -0.16 39.07
N PRO A 69 -14.88 -0.90 38.00
CA PRO A 69 -13.89 -1.38 37.05
C PRO A 69 -13.37 -0.21 36.21
N VAL A 70 -12.04 -0.14 36.04
CA VAL A 70 -11.40 0.78 35.10
C VAL A 70 -11.21 0.05 33.78
N GLU A 71 -12.15 0.24 32.87
CA GLU A 71 -12.12 -0.37 31.55
C GLU A 71 -11.47 0.57 30.53
N ASP A 72 -10.81 -0.02 29.52
CA ASP A 72 -10.32 0.69 28.33
C ASP A 72 -9.45 1.94 28.58
N LEU A 73 -8.63 1.91 29.64
CA LEU A 73 -7.74 3.02 29.98
C LEU A 73 -6.63 3.20 28.94
N LYS A 74 -6.83 4.15 28.02
CA LYS A 74 -5.88 4.44 26.93
C LYS A 74 -5.79 5.92 26.64
N THR A 75 -4.67 6.32 26.03
CA THR A 75 -4.51 7.69 25.52
C THR A 75 -5.33 7.88 24.25
N LEU A 76 -5.74 9.12 23.93
CA LEU A 76 -6.37 9.42 22.65
C LEU A 76 -5.49 9.00 21.46
N GLN A 77 -4.16 9.13 21.57
CA GLN A 77 -3.22 8.70 20.55
C GLN A 77 -3.24 7.18 20.36
N GLN A 78 -3.36 6.42 21.45
CA GLN A 78 -3.50 4.97 21.38
C GLN A 78 -4.85 4.55 20.77
N GLN A 79 -5.96 5.18 21.19
CA GLN A 79 -7.27 4.95 20.59
C GLN A 79 -7.28 5.22 19.08
N VAL A 80 -6.64 6.31 18.64
CA VAL A 80 -6.49 6.62 17.20
C VAL A 80 -5.66 5.55 16.51
N ARG A 81 -4.55 5.09 17.10
CA ARG A 81 -3.73 4.01 16.53
C ARG A 81 -4.52 2.70 16.41
N GLU A 82 -5.24 2.30 17.45
CA GLU A 82 -6.09 1.09 17.47
C GLU A 82 -7.15 1.13 16.36
N ASN A 83 -7.78 2.30 16.15
CA ASN A 83 -8.73 2.52 15.07
C ASN A 83 -8.14 2.39 13.65
N VAL A 84 -6.82 2.43 13.49
CA VAL A 84 -6.11 2.33 12.20
C VAL A 84 -5.27 1.05 12.08
N THR A 85 -5.18 0.22 13.13
CA THR A 85 -4.36 -1.00 13.13
C THR A 85 -4.81 -2.02 12.08
N GLY A 86 -6.13 -2.19 11.89
CA GLY A 86 -6.68 -3.10 10.87
C GLY A 86 -6.18 -2.75 9.46
N ASP A 87 -6.14 -1.46 9.14
CA ASP A 87 -5.72 -0.98 7.82
C ASP A 87 -4.21 -1.18 7.61
N ARG A 88 -3.40 -1.05 8.67
CA ARG A 88 -1.96 -1.33 8.62
C ARG A 88 -1.66 -2.80 8.34
N ILE A 89 -2.40 -3.73 8.94
CA ILE A 89 -2.18 -5.17 8.70
C ILE A 89 -2.46 -5.51 7.25
N ILE A 90 -3.61 -5.06 6.71
CA ILE A 90 -3.97 -5.26 5.31
C ILE A 90 -2.92 -4.64 4.40
N GLY A 91 -2.52 -3.38 4.64
CA GLY A 91 -1.49 -2.70 3.85
C GLY A 91 -0.14 -3.43 3.86
N THR A 92 0.27 -3.96 5.02
CA THR A 92 1.55 -4.69 5.15
C THR A 92 1.52 -6.03 4.41
N LEU A 93 0.41 -6.77 4.48
CA LEU A 93 0.21 -8.01 3.73
C LEU A 93 0.10 -7.76 2.22
N SER A 94 -0.60 -6.70 1.80
CA SER A 94 -0.66 -6.30 0.40
C SER A 94 0.72 -5.92 -0.13
N ALA A 95 1.54 -5.21 0.67
CA ALA A 95 2.91 -4.87 0.30
C ALA A 95 3.80 -6.10 0.14
N SER A 96 3.70 -7.10 1.04
CA SER A 96 4.48 -8.33 0.92
C SER A 96 4.07 -9.14 -0.33
N PHE A 97 2.77 -9.25 -0.61
CA PHE A 97 2.30 -9.86 -1.86
C PHE A 97 2.74 -9.09 -3.11
N ALA A 98 2.74 -7.76 -3.07
CA ALA A 98 3.21 -6.95 -4.18
C ALA A 98 4.70 -7.20 -4.48
N VAL A 99 5.54 -7.33 -3.44
CA VAL A 99 6.95 -7.71 -3.59
C VAL A 99 7.09 -9.08 -4.23
N LEU A 100 6.38 -10.08 -3.72
CA LEU A 100 6.41 -11.44 -4.28
C LEU A 100 5.93 -11.50 -5.73
N ALA A 101 4.82 -10.83 -6.04
CA ALA A 101 4.28 -10.73 -7.39
C ALA A 101 5.28 -10.04 -8.34
N THR A 102 5.96 -8.99 -7.87
CA THR A 102 6.99 -8.29 -8.66
C THR A 102 8.18 -9.21 -8.96
N LEU A 103 8.64 -9.98 -7.98
CA LEU A 103 9.70 -10.98 -8.18
C LEU A 103 9.28 -12.07 -9.18
N LEU A 104 8.06 -12.58 -9.04
CA LEU A 104 7.52 -13.59 -9.94
C LEU A 104 7.37 -13.06 -11.37
N ALA A 105 6.90 -11.82 -11.53
CA ALA A 105 6.84 -11.15 -12.82
C ALA A 105 8.23 -10.93 -13.42
N ALA A 106 9.23 -10.54 -12.61
CA ALA A 106 10.61 -10.38 -13.06
C ALA A 106 11.21 -11.70 -13.54
N MET A 107 10.99 -12.79 -12.81
CA MET A 107 11.41 -14.14 -13.21
C MET A 107 10.72 -14.60 -14.50
N GLY A 108 9.41 -14.36 -14.62
CA GLY A 108 8.66 -14.68 -15.83
C GLY A 108 9.17 -13.90 -17.04
N LEU A 109 9.40 -12.60 -16.89
CA LEU A 109 9.97 -11.76 -17.94
C LEU A 109 11.37 -12.24 -18.35
N TYR A 110 12.25 -12.53 -17.39
CA TYR A 110 13.56 -13.11 -17.66
C TYR A 110 13.44 -14.43 -18.44
N GLY A 111 12.54 -15.33 -18.01
CA GLY A 111 12.33 -16.63 -18.66
C GLY A 111 11.87 -16.50 -20.11
N VAL A 112 10.86 -15.66 -20.37
CA VAL A 112 10.35 -15.40 -21.72
C VAL A 112 11.43 -14.80 -22.61
N LEU A 113 12.21 -13.85 -22.11
CA LEU A 113 13.30 -13.22 -22.88
C LEU A 113 14.45 -14.19 -23.13
N ALA A 114 14.88 -14.94 -22.12
CA ALA A 114 15.93 -15.95 -22.26
C ALA A 114 15.52 -17.04 -23.26
N TYR A 115 14.28 -17.51 -23.20
CA TYR A 115 13.74 -18.47 -24.17
C TYR A 115 13.69 -17.89 -25.59
N THR A 116 13.20 -16.65 -25.75
CA THR A 116 13.14 -15.98 -27.06
C THR A 116 14.54 -15.80 -27.66
N VAL A 117 15.52 -15.41 -26.85
CA VAL A 117 16.92 -15.31 -27.28
C VAL A 117 17.46 -16.67 -27.68
N ALA A 118 17.24 -17.71 -26.87
CA ALA A 118 17.69 -19.07 -27.15
C ALA A 118 17.13 -19.58 -28.49
N GLN A 119 15.83 -19.39 -28.74
CA GLN A 119 15.18 -19.82 -29.99
C GLN A 119 15.70 -19.06 -31.22
N ARG A 120 16.15 -17.81 -31.05
CA ARG A 120 16.71 -16.97 -32.13
C ARG A 120 18.23 -17.02 -32.22
N THR A 121 18.91 -17.84 -31.42
CA THR A 121 20.39 -17.91 -31.39
C THR A 121 20.98 -18.19 -32.76
N ARG A 122 20.36 -19.06 -33.56
CA ARG A 122 20.83 -19.41 -34.91
C ARG A 122 20.73 -18.24 -35.90
N GLU A 123 19.61 -17.51 -35.89
CA GLU A 123 19.45 -16.30 -36.70
C GLU A 123 20.41 -15.18 -36.27
N ILE A 124 20.60 -15.02 -34.95
CA ILE A 124 21.51 -14.04 -34.37
C ILE A 124 22.96 -14.38 -34.76
N GLY A 125 23.35 -15.65 -34.66
CA GLY A 125 24.66 -16.16 -35.08
C GLY A 125 24.91 -15.98 -36.58
N LEU A 126 23.93 -16.26 -37.43
CA LEU A 126 24.02 -16.03 -38.87
C LEU A 126 24.18 -14.54 -39.20
N ARG A 127 23.39 -13.66 -38.56
CA ARG A 127 23.53 -12.20 -38.73
C ARG A 127 24.91 -11.70 -38.29
N MET A 128 25.40 -12.18 -37.15
CA MET A 128 26.73 -11.83 -36.64
C MET A 128 27.85 -12.31 -37.58
N ALA A 129 27.74 -13.52 -38.13
CA ALA A 129 28.68 -14.06 -39.12
C ALA A 129 28.68 -13.27 -40.43
N LEU A 130 27.54 -12.70 -40.82
CA LEU A 130 27.41 -11.77 -41.96
C LEU A 130 27.85 -10.33 -41.64
N GLY A 131 28.45 -10.09 -40.46
CA GLY A 131 29.00 -8.79 -40.06
C GLY A 131 28.00 -7.85 -39.38
N ALA A 132 26.85 -8.33 -38.91
CA ALA A 132 25.90 -7.49 -38.19
C ALA A 132 26.46 -7.04 -36.84
N ASP A 133 26.37 -5.72 -36.59
CA ASP A 133 26.76 -5.10 -35.32
C ASP A 133 25.97 -5.69 -34.14
N SER A 134 26.68 -6.19 -33.13
CA SER A 134 26.13 -6.72 -31.87
C SER A 134 25.27 -5.69 -31.11
N ARG A 135 25.46 -4.39 -31.38
CA ARG A 135 24.56 -3.31 -30.90
C ARG A 135 23.17 -3.39 -31.52
N ARG A 136 23.03 -3.85 -32.77
CA ARG A 136 21.74 -3.97 -33.47
C ARG A 136 20.89 -5.11 -32.89
N VAL A 137 21.54 -6.21 -32.51
CA VAL A 137 20.90 -7.34 -31.81
C VAL A 137 20.43 -6.90 -30.42
N ARG A 138 21.30 -6.24 -29.66
CA ARG A 138 20.93 -5.70 -28.34
C ARG A 138 19.76 -4.71 -28.41
N ARG A 139 19.75 -3.81 -29.40
CA ARG A 139 18.66 -2.86 -29.62
C ARG A 139 17.33 -3.56 -29.96
N MET A 140 17.38 -4.64 -30.74
CA MET A 140 16.19 -5.43 -31.06
C MET A 140 15.57 -6.06 -29.81
N VAL A 141 16.38 -6.67 -28.95
CA VAL A 141 15.90 -7.28 -27.70
C VAL A 141 15.35 -6.21 -26.77
N LEU A 142 16.06 -5.09 -26.58
CA LEU A 142 15.59 -3.98 -25.76
C LEU A 142 14.29 -3.34 -26.29
N TRP A 143 14.11 -3.26 -27.61
CA TRP A 143 12.86 -2.76 -28.20
C TRP A 143 11.67 -3.68 -27.92
N GLN A 144 11.91 -5.00 -27.95
CA GLN A 144 10.88 -5.98 -27.60
C GLN A 144 10.49 -5.87 -26.11
N VAL A 145 11.48 -5.71 -25.22
CA VAL A 145 11.25 -5.43 -23.80
C VAL A 145 10.46 -4.13 -23.62
N GLY A 146 10.88 -3.07 -24.29
CA GLY A 146 10.22 -1.76 -24.23
C GLY A 146 8.76 -1.80 -24.66
N ARG A 147 8.41 -2.53 -25.74
CA ARG A 147 7.02 -2.71 -26.16
C ARG A 147 6.18 -3.48 -25.15
N MET A 148 6.70 -4.59 -24.63
CA MET A 148 6.00 -5.37 -23.60
C MET A 148 5.76 -4.52 -22.34
N MET A 149 6.76 -3.73 -21.96
CA MET A 149 6.69 -2.86 -20.79
C MET A 149 5.71 -1.69 -21.00
N LEU A 150 5.64 -1.10 -22.19
CA LEU A 150 4.66 -0.05 -22.51
C LEU A 150 3.23 -0.58 -22.43
N VAL A 151 2.95 -1.71 -23.10
CA VAL A 151 1.60 -2.30 -23.12
C VAL A 151 1.22 -2.79 -21.72
N GLY A 152 2.10 -3.55 -21.07
CA GLY A 152 1.88 -4.04 -19.71
C GLY A 152 1.77 -2.90 -18.69
N GLY A 153 2.55 -1.84 -18.84
CA GLY A 153 2.51 -0.66 -17.99
C GLY A 153 1.21 0.10 -18.10
N VAL A 154 0.72 0.37 -19.32
CA VAL A 154 -0.57 1.04 -19.53
C VAL A 154 -1.72 0.21 -18.96
N LEU A 155 -1.74 -1.09 -19.26
CA LEU A 155 -2.77 -2.00 -18.74
C LEU A 155 -2.70 -2.13 -17.21
N GLY A 156 -1.49 -2.24 -16.66
CA GLY A 156 -1.25 -2.33 -15.22
C GLY A 156 -1.66 -1.08 -14.46
N ILE A 157 -1.35 0.11 -14.98
CA ILE A 157 -1.79 1.39 -14.41
C ILE A 157 -3.31 1.49 -14.47
N ALA A 158 -3.93 1.19 -15.61
CA ALA A 158 -5.39 1.24 -15.76
C ALA A 158 -6.09 0.28 -14.77
N ALA A 159 -5.63 -0.97 -14.68
CA ALA A 159 -6.15 -1.95 -13.74
C ALA A 159 -5.90 -1.53 -12.28
N GLY A 160 -4.71 -1.01 -11.97
CA GLY A 160 -4.34 -0.53 -10.65
C GLY A 160 -5.21 0.65 -10.19
N LEU A 161 -5.50 1.61 -11.07
CA LEU A 161 -6.41 2.72 -10.78
C LEU A 161 -7.87 2.26 -10.59
N LEU A 162 -8.30 1.24 -11.33
CA LEU A 162 -9.65 0.67 -11.18
C LEU A 162 -9.78 -0.06 -9.84
N LEU A 163 -8.83 -0.96 -9.53
CA LEU A 163 -8.81 -1.72 -8.30
C LEU A 163 -8.54 -0.84 -7.08
N GLY A 164 -7.70 0.19 -7.22
CA GLY A 164 -7.42 1.16 -6.17
C GLY A 164 -8.67 1.93 -5.75
N ARG A 165 -9.56 2.26 -6.70
CA ARG A 165 -10.86 2.88 -6.37
C ARG A 165 -11.73 1.96 -5.52
N ALA A 166 -11.75 0.66 -5.81
CA ALA A 166 -12.44 -0.32 -4.98
C ALA A 166 -11.77 -0.47 -3.60
N ALA A 167 -10.44 -0.38 -3.53
CA ALA A 167 -9.69 -0.47 -2.28
C ALA A 167 -9.87 0.75 -1.35
N ARG A 168 -10.28 1.91 -1.89
CA ARG A 168 -10.55 3.13 -1.10
C ARG A 168 -11.65 2.93 -0.05
N SER A 169 -12.62 2.05 -0.29
CA SER A 169 -13.65 1.74 0.71
C SER A 169 -13.13 0.84 1.84
N LEU A 170 -11.99 0.17 1.64
CA LEU A 170 -11.42 -0.78 2.59
C LEU A 170 -10.34 -0.12 3.48
N LEU A 171 -9.50 0.75 2.91
CA LEU A 171 -8.35 1.36 3.60
C LEU A 171 -8.53 2.87 3.83
N PHE A 172 -8.38 3.31 5.08
CA PHE A 172 -8.44 4.74 5.43
C PHE A 172 -7.21 5.50 4.93
N GLY A 173 -7.44 6.69 4.37
CA GLY A 173 -6.36 7.60 3.94
C GLY A 173 -5.64 7.20 2.65
N VAL A 174 -6.12 6.19 1.91
CA VAL A 174 -5.55 5.81 0.62
C VAL A 174 -6.23 6.60 -0.49
N GLU A 175 -5.49 7.53 -1.10
CA GLU A 175 -5.89 8.13 -2.37
C GLU A 175 -5.45 7.24 -3.53
N ALA A 176 -6.42 6.57 -4.16
CA ALA A 176 -6.19 5.65 -5.28
C ALA A 176 -5.52 6.31 -6.50
N THR A 177 -5.49 7.63 -6.56
CA THR A 177 -5.02 8.44 -7.69
C THR A 177 -3.86 9.36 -7.33
N ASP A 178 -3.11 9.07 -6.27
CA ASP A 178 -1.90 9.83 -5.94
C ASP A 178 -0.87 9.73 -7.10
N PRO A 179 -0.60 10.83 -7.83
CA PRO A 179 0.30 10.80 -8.98
C PRO A 179 1.72 10.39 -8.61
N LEU A 180 2.14 10.67 -7.37
CA LEU A 180 3.48 10.40 -6.87
C LEU A 180 3.67 8.89 -6.62
N VAL A 181 2.63 8.22 -6.11
CA VAL A 181 2.60 6.75 -5.98
C VAL A 181 2.62 6.10 -7.36
N VAL A 182 1.79 6.56 -8.30
CA VAL A 182 1.76 5.99 -9.65
C VAL A 182 3.11 6.16 -10.36
N ALA A 183 3.72 7.34 -10.26
CA ALA A 183 5.03 7.61 -10.84
C ALA A 183 6.15 6.75 -10.21
N SER A 184 6.18 6.64 -8.88
CA SER A 184 7.19 5.84 -8.19
C SER A 184 7.09 4.35 -8.53
N VAL A 185 5.87 3.79 -8.60
CA VAL A 185 5.64 2.41 -9.04
C VAL A 185 6.05 2.21 -10.49
N ALA A 186 5.73 3.15 -11.38
CA ALA A 186 6.14 3.07 -12.78
C ALA A 186 7.68 3.05 -12.91
N VAL A 187 8.39 3.92 -12.19
CA VAL A 187 9.87 3.95 -12.17
C VAL A 187 10.44 2.63 -11.62
N LEU A 188 9.89 2.14 -10.51
CA LEU A 188 10.35 0.90 -9.89
C LEU A 188 10.17 -0.31 -10.83
N LEU A 189 8.99 -0.47 -11.41
CA LEU A 189 8.71 -1.57 -12.34
C LEU A 189 9.53 -1.45 -13.63
N THR A 190 9.81 -0.23 -14.08
CA THR A 190 10.75 0.03 -15.18
C THR A 190 12.14 -0.51 -14.84
N GLY A 191 12.66 -0.17 -13.65
CA GLY A 191 13.95 -0.65 -13.19
C GLY A 191 14.02 -2.18 -13.10
N VAL A 192 12.98 -2.80 -12.56
CA VAL A 192 12.86 -4.27 -12.48
C VAL A 192 12.84 -4.91 -13.86
N ALA A 193 12.04 -4.39 -14.79
CA ALA A 193 11.95 -4.91 -16.15
C ALA A 193 13.26 -4.78 -16.93
N LEU A 194 13.93 -3.63 -16.81
CA LEU A 194 15.25 -3.41 -17.39
C LEU A 194 16.29 -4.35 -16.79
N GLY A 195 16.31 -4.52 -15.46
CA GLY A 195 17.21 -5.43 -14.77
C GLY A 195 17.02 -6.89 -15.21
N ALA A 196 15.78 -7.36 -15.25
CA ALA A 196 15.43 -8.69 -15.72
C ALA A 196 15.80 -8.91 -17.21
N GLY A 197 15.60 -7.90 -18.05
CA GLY A 197 15.90 -7.98 -19.49
C GLY A 197 17.37 -7.77 -19.86
N TYR A 198 18.17 -7.16 -18.98
CA TYR A 198 19.57 -6.83 -19.26
C TYR A 198 20.46 -8.08 -19.40
N ILE A 199 20.26 -9.08 -18.54
CA ILE A 199 21.05 -10.32 -18.55
C ILE A 199 20.82 -11.13 -19.85
N PRO A 200 19.58 -11.42 -20.28
CA PRO A 200 19.33 -12.08 -21.56
C PRO A 200 19.84 -11.27 -22.77
N ALA A 201 19.70 -9.94 -22.75
CA ALA A 201 20.19 -9.08 -23.83
C ALA A 201 21.73 -9.11 -23.94
N LEU A 202 22.44 -9.14 -22.82
CA LEU A 202 23.89 -9.35 -22.77
C LEU A 202 24.27 -10.72 -23.33
N ARG A 203 23.58 -11.78 -22.90
CA ARG A 203 23.82 -13.15 -23.42
C ARG A 203 23.64 -13.22 -24.93
N ALA A 204 22.58 -12.62 -25.48
CA ALA A 204 22.35 -12.54 -26.93
C ALA A 204 23.50 -11.83 -27.68
N SER A 205 24.03 -10.75 -27.11
CA SER A 205 25.12 -9.98 -27.74
C SER A 205 26.49 -10.66 -27.69
N ARG A 206 26.67 -11.66 -26.81
CA ARG A 206 27.91 -12.41 -26.60
C ARG A 206 27.88 -13.82 -27.22
N VAL A 207 26.84 -14.13 -28.01
CA VAL A 207 26.79 -15.40 -28.75
C VAL A 207 27.94 -15.42 -29.74
N ASP A 208 28.86 -16.37 -29.55
CA ASP A 208 30.00 -16.57 -30.44
C ASP A 208 29.51 -17.27 -31.73
N PRO A 209 29.62 -16.63 -32.90
CA PRO A 209 29.10 -17.17 -34.16
C PRO A 209 29.69 -18.53 -34.52
N MET A 210 30.95 -18.81 -34.14
CA MET A 210 31.60 -20.09 -34.40
C MET A 210 31.06 -21.22 -33.50
N ARG A 211 30.60 -20.91 -32.28
CA ARG A 211 29.91 -21.91 -31.43
C ARG A 211 28.46 -22.12 -31.89
N ALA A 212 27.77 -21.07 -32.33
CA ALA A 212 26.38 -21.16 -32.78
C ALA A 212 26.17 -22.03 -34.02
N LEU A 213 27.21 -22.17 -34.87
CA LEU A 213 27.21 -23.03 -36.06
C LEU A 213 27.66 -24.48 -35.79
N ARG A 214 28.24 -24.74 -34.61
CA ARG A 214 28.85 -26.03 -34.24
C ARG A 214 27.99 -26.87 -33.29
N TYR A 215 26.85 -26.35 -32.83
CA TYR A 215 25.81 -27.13 -32.16
C TYR A 215 24.92 -27.78 -33.23
N GLU A 216 25.16 -29.07 -33.51
CA GLU A 216 24.15 -30.04 -33.93
C GLU A 216 23.38 -30.55 -32.71
#